data_AF-A0AAX3W273-F1
#
_entry.id   AF-A0AAX3W273-F1
#
_cell.length_a   1.000
_cell.length_b   1.000
_cell.length_c   1.000
_cell.angle_alpha   90.00
_cell.angle_beta   90.00
_cell.angle_gamma   90.00
#
_symmetry.space_group_name_H-M   'P 1'
#
loop_
_entity.id
_entity.type
_entity.pdbx_description
1 polymer ?
#
loop_
_entity_poly.entity_id
_entity_poly.type
_entity_poly.pdbx_seq_one_letter_code
_entity_poly.pdbx_strand_id
1 'polypeptide(L)'
;MKKIAILLFSMLFILAACGNAESEKKEKEKTKITQEQQEKKHNKETKKLAQSLIDNLDKEELTNDDIKTLEKDLKTFENNTKSLKQVDTIISDPIYKAAKSFSIAGKDINKTEKFKEKYPELENTYLLSNGNVYYHLILALNTINNEYEDVDIEYKNKVLGKELNSDISDMIFSDDEISDFAEQTGKLAIEYDEKPTEEQLKELPDTKYRDELKKYAYFDEPDVSKKEYNKLVEDYNKLTPEFLHYKKSNELVSADENLSMSDLRNGVVGAKTDSEVEDYSDDTEETEDTSQENSSNKTMGEYDTDSPTYEEDENGNWNEVSEDENTTDEDYEDYDFGLDEDWEKKQEEISNR
;
A
#
# COMPACT_ATOMS: atom_id res chain seq x y z
N MET A 1 -22.89 -1.29 -4.37
CA MET A 1 -21.69 -0.88 -3.62
C MET A 1 -21.18 0.37 -4.31
N LYS A 2 -21.28 1.53 -3.67
CA LYS A 2 -21.12 2.83 -4.34
C LYS A 2 -19.71 3.33 -4.08
N LYS A 3 -18.93 3.27 -5.16
CA LYS A 3 -17.53 3.62 -5.29
C LYS A 3 -17.28 5.11 -5.06
N ILE A 4 -16.09 5.37 -4.54
CA ILE A 4 -15.39 6.64 -4.44
C ILE A 4 -15.38 7.31 -5.82
N ALA A 5 -16.08 8.45 -5.92
CA ALA A 5 -16.08 9.28 -7.12
C ALA A 5 -16.27 10.74 -6.73
N ILE A 6 -15.21 11.53 -6.94
CA ILE A 6 -15.23 12.89 -7.50
C ILE A 6 -15.73 14.07 -6.61
N LEU A 7 -14.91 15.14 -6.62
CA LEU A 7 -15.20 16.61 -6.64
C LEU A 7 -14.87 17.49 -5.41
N LEU A 8 -13.79 18.26 -5.60
CA LEU A 8 -13.68 19.73 -5.49
C LEU A 8 -15.00 20.53 -5.31
N PHE A 9 -14.84 21.64 -4.56
CA PHE A 9 -15.68 22.86 -4.42
C PHE A 9 -16.48 23.08 -3.12
N SER A 10 -15.79 23.76 -2.18
CA SER A 10 -16.17 25.06 -1.60
C SER A 10 -17.22 25.16 -0.47
N MET A 11 -16.70 25.72 0.64
CA MET A 11 -17.30 26.69 1.57
C MET A 11 -18.26 26.21 2.68
N LEU A 12 -17.73 26.38 3.91
CA LEU A 12 -18.32 27.07 5.07
C LEU A 12 -19.67 26.55 5.59
N PHE A 13 -19.69 26.01 6.81
CA PHE A 13 -20.16 26.76 8.00
C PHE A 13 -19.90 25.97 9.29
N ILE A 14 -19.17 26.62 10.20
CA ILE A 14 -18.91 26.22 11.60
C ILE A 14 -20.17 26.47 12.45
N LEU A 15 -20.44 25.62 13.45
CA LEU A 15 -20.90 25.93 14.83
C LEU A 15 -21.03 24.61 15.62
N ALA A 16 -20.08 24.25 16.48
CA ALA A 16 -19.98 24.59 17.91
C ALA A 16 -21.08 23.98 18.81
N ALA A 17 -20.69 23.06 19.69
CA ALA A 17 -21.32 22.88 21.00
C ALA A 17 -20.27 22.46 22.04
N CYS A 18 -19.99 23.43 22.92
CA CYS A 18 -19.21 23.32 24.14
C CYS A 18 -20.01 22.52 25.18
N GLY A 19 -19.33 21.65 25.93
CA GLY A 19 -19.93 20.87 27.02
C GLY A 19 -19.00 20.80 28.22
N ASN A 20 -18.97 21.89 28.98
CA ASN A 20 -18.19 22.06 30.20
C ASN A 20 -18.84 21.29 31.36
N ALA A 21 -18.05 20.53 32.13
CA ALA A 21 -18.45 20.07 33.45
C ALA A 21 -17.22 19.96 34.37
N GLU A 22 -17.04 20.97 35.21
CA GLU A 22 -16.23 20.87 36.42
C GLU A 22 -16.77 19.74 37.30
N SER A 23 -15.88 18.86 37.76
CA SER A 23 -16.17 18.04 38.93
C SER A 23 -14.93 17.90 39.81
N GLU A 24 -15.21 18.00 41.10
CA GLU A 24 -14.31 18.18 42.21
C GLU A 24 -13.25 17.09 42.34
N LYS A 25 -12.01 17.50 42.62
CA LYS A 25 -10.90 16.60 42.94
C LYS A 25 -11.10 15.99 44.33
N LYS A 26 -11.67 14.79 44.38
CA LYS A 26 -11.39 13.83 45.46
C LYS A 26 -10.10 13.08 45.10
N GLU A 27 -9.11 13.15 45.97
CA GLU A 27 -7.93 12.27 45.93
C GLU A 27 -8.41 10.81 45.92
N LYS A 28 -8.23 10.16 44.77
CA LYS A 28 -8.50 8.73 44.62
C LYS A 28 -7.34 7.95 45.22
N GLU A 29 -7.63 7.22 46.27
CA GLU A 29 -6.95 5.96 46.60
C GLU A 29 -6.74 5.19 45.29
N LYS A 30 -5.48 4.88 44.93
CA LYS A 30 -5.17 4.07 43.74
C LYS A 30 -5.62 2.64 44.00
N THR A 31 -6.92 2.38 43.86
CA THR A 31 -7.45 1.02 43.77
C THR A 31 -6.84 0.39 42.53
N LYS A 32 -6.00 -0.64 42.72
CA LYS A 32 -5.39 -1.38 41.63
C LYS A 32 -6.51 -2.12 40.91
N ILE A 33 -6.82 -1.72 39.68
CA ILE A 33 -7.86 -2.35 38.84
C ILE A 33 -7.49 -3.80 38.52
N THR A 34 -8.48 -4.70 38.44
CA THR A 34 -8.27 -6.12 38.12
C THR A 34 -7.84 -6.30 36.66
N GLN A 35 -7.32 -7.48 36.31
CA GLN A 35 -6.97 -7.82 34.91
C GLN A 35 -8.19 -7.63 33.98
N GLU A 36 -9.33 -8.22 34.33
CA GLU A 36 -10.58 -8.09 33.55
C GLU A 36 -11.01 -6.63 33.36
N GLN A 37 -10.81 -5.78 34.38
CA GLN A 37 -11.09 -4.34 34.27
C GLN A 37 -10.08 -3.62 33.37
N GLN A 38 -8.82 -4.05 33.35
CA GLN A 38 -7.81 -3.53 32.43
C GLN A 38 -8.14 -3.93 30.99
N GLU A 39 -8.45 -5.20 30.73
CA GLU A 39 -8.86 -5.71 29.41
C GLU A 39 -10.08 -4.99 28.88
N LYS A 40 -11.14 -4.87 29.69
CA LYS A 40 -12.36 -4.14 29.30
C LYS A 40 -12.08 -2.68 28.96
N LYS A 41 -11.19 -2.03 29.72
CA LYS A 41 -10.77 -0.65 29.42
C LYS A 41 -9.97 -0.59 28.14
N HIS A 42 -8.99 -1.46 27.97
CA HIS A 42 -8.15 -1.52 26.78
C HIS A 42 -8.97 -1.73 25.52
N ASN A 43 -9.82 -2.76 25.48
CA ASN A 43 -10.68 -3.08 24.33
C ASN A 43 -11.63 -1.93 23.97
N LYS A 44 -12.13 -1.20 24.99
CA LYS A 44 -12.93 0.00 24.75
C LYS A 44 -12.13 1.10 24.04
N GLU A 45 -10.88 1.32 24.43
CA GLU A 45 -10.03 2.32 23.79
C GLU A 45 -9.54 1.84 22.42
N THR A 46 -9.28 0.54 22.23
CA THR A 46 -9.00 -0.07 20.92
C THR A 46 -10.13 0.16 19.95
N LYS A 47 -11.38 -0.15 20.36
CA LYS A 47 -12.56 0.06 19.52
C LYS A 47 -12.76 1.53 19.14
N LYS A 48 -12.47 2.47 20.05
CA LYS A 48 -12.53 3.90 19.72
C LYS A 48 -11.47 4.33 18.71
N LEU A 49 -10.24 3.83 18.86
CA LEU A 49 -9.16 4.14 17.92
C LEU A 49 -9.48 3.58 16.54
N ALA A 50 -9.94 2.33 16.46
CA ALA A 50 -10.38 1.70 15.21
C ALA A 50 -11.50 2.50 14.54
N GLN A 51 -12.55 2.86 15.30
CA GLN A 51 -13.64 3.67 14.74
C GLN A 51 -13.14 5.02 14.23
N SER A 52 -12.30 5.72 15.00
CA SER A 52 -11.72 6.99 14.56
C SER A 52 -10.87 6.83 13.30
N LEU A 53 -10.12 5.75 13.18
CA LEU A 53 -9.31 5.47 12.00
C LEU A 53 -10.20 5.36 10.75
N ILE A 54 -11.24 4.52 10.80
CA ILE A 54 -12.22 4.36 9.71
C ILE A 54 -12.95 5.68 9.43
N ASP A 55 -13.48 6.36 10.45
CA ASP A 55 -14.19 7.64 10.30
C ASP A 55 -13.33 8.73 9.65
N ASN A 56 -11.99 8.67 9.77
CA ASN A 56 -11.08 9.61 9.12
C ASN A 56 -10.72 9.20 7.68
N LEU A 57 -10.84 7.92 7.32
CA LEU A 57 -10.46 7.37 6.02
C LEU A 57 -11.64 7.17 5.08
N ASP A 58 -12.87 7.01 5.60
CA ASP A 58 -14.12 7.00 4.83
C ASP A 58 -14.44 8.35 4.17
N LYS A 59 -13.58 9.36 4.36
CA LYS A 59 -13.72 10.69 3.78
C LYS A 59 -13.07 10.71 2.40
N GLU A 60 -13.73 11.38 1.47
CA GLU A 60 -13.26 11.55 0.08
C GLU A 60 -11.87 12.19 0.00
N GLU A 61 -11.52 13.07 0.94
CA GLU A 61 -10.19 13.66 1.04
C GLU A 61 -9.68 13.64 2.48
N LEU A 62 -8.42 13.22 2.64
CA LEU A 62 -7.74 13.21 3.93
C LEU A 62 -7.17 14.60 4.24
N THR A 63 -7.89 15.39 5.05
CA THR A 63 -7.47 16.77 5.33
C THR A 63 -6.43 16.86 6.46
N ASN A 64 -5.75 18.00 6.54
CA ASN A 64 -4.89 18.32 7.69
C ASN A 64 -5.62 18.21 9.04
N ASP A 65 -6.93 18.48 9.09
CA ASP A 65 -7.70 18.43 10.34
C ASP A 65 -8.06 16.99 10.72
N ASP A 66 -8.25 16.12 9.74
CA ASP A 66 -8.44 14.67 9.95
C ASP A 66 -7.16 14.06 10.52
N ILE A 67 -6.00 14.43 9.96
CA ILE A 67 -4.70 14.00 10.49
C ILE A 67 -4.47 14.47 11.93
N LYS A 68 -4.81 15.73 12.25
CA LYS A 68 -4.73 16.21 13.65
C LYS A 68 -5.68 15.49 14.57
N THR A 69 -6.86 15.10 14.08
CA THR A 69 -7.84 14.33 14.83
C THR A 69 -7.30 12.94 15.14
N LEU A 70 -6.80 12.24 14.12
CA LEU A 70 -6.16 10.94 14.27
C LEU A 70 -4.96 11.00 15.24
N GLU A 71 -4.11 12.02 15.15
CA GLU A 71 -2.99 12.23 16.09
C GLU A 71 -3.46 12.43 17.54
N LYS A 72 -4.56 13.15 17.73
CA LYS A 72 -5.15 13.37 19.05
C LYS A 72 -5.72 12.07 19.61
N ASP A 73 -6.36 11.26 18.77
CA ASP A 73 -6.94 10.00 19.18
C ASP A 73 -5.87 8.95 19.49
N LEU A 74 -4.79 8.91 18.71
CA LEU A 74 -3.58 8.15 19.03
C LEU A 74 -3.00 8.52 20.40
N LYS A 75 -2.82 9.82 20.67
CA LYS A 75 -2.34 10.29 22.00
C LYS A 75 -3.31 9.95 23.11
N THR A 76 -4.62 9.98 22.83
CA THR A 76 -5.65 9.63 23.81
C THR A 76 -5.60 8.15 24.14
N PHE A 77 -5.49 7.30 23.11
CA PHE A 77 -5.29 5.86 23.25
C PHE A 77 -4.04 5.57 24.11
N GLU A 78 -2.86 6.06 23.70
CA GLU A 78 -1.60 5.89 24.43
C GLU A 78 -1.71 6.30 25.90
N ASN A 79 -2.30 7.47 26.18
CA ASN A 79 -2.44 7.96 27.54
C ASN A 79 -3.39 7.10 28.39
N ASN A 80 -4.43 6.55 27.77
CA ASN A 80 -5.42 5.73 28.45
C ASN A 80 -4.94 4.29 28.67
N THR A 81 -4.03 3.78 27.82
CA THR A 81 -3.57 2.38 27.82
C THR A 81 -2.17 2.18 28.41
N LYS A 82 -1.28 3.18 28.41
CA LYS A 82 0.14 3.04 28.86
C LYS A 82 0.35 2.46 30.27
N SER A 83 -0.64 2.56 31.15
CA SER A 83 -0.55 2.03 32.52
C SER A 83 -1.16 0.63 32.69
N LEU A 84 -1.82 0.10 31.65
CA LEU A 84 -2.46 -1.21 31.65
C LEU A 84 -1.38 -2.24 31.31
N LYS A 85 -0.98 -3.04 32.31
CA LYS A 85 0.17 -3.96 32.20
C LYS A 85 -0.24 -5.43 31.99
N GLN A 86 -1.53 -5.71 32.09
CA GLN A 86 -2.10 -7.06 32.02
C GLN A 86 -3.23 -7.04 31.01
N VAL A 87 -2.89 -6.70 29.77
CA VAL A 87 -3.82 -6.67 28.64
C VAL A 87 -3.16 -7.34 27.46
N ASP A 88 -3.96 -8.02 26.67
CA ASP A 88 -3.57 -8.54 25.38
C ASP A 88 -3.70 -7.44 24.33
N THR A 89 -2.61 -7.19 23.61
CA THR A 89 -2.50 -6.14 22.60
C THR A 89 -2.56 -6.69 21.18
N ILE A 90 -2.78 -8.00 20.98
CA ILE A 90 -2.71 -8.63 19.66
C ILE A 90 -3.68 -8.00 18.63
N ILE A 91 -4.83 -7.48 19.06
CA ILE A 91 -5.75 -6.72 18.19
C ILE A 91 -5.40 -5.24 18.13
N SER A 92 -4.96 -4.64 19.24
CA SER A 92 -4.77 -3.19 19.31
C SER A 92 -3.46 -2.71 18.70
N ASP A 93 -2.43 -3.55 18.68
CA ASP A 93 -1.11 -3.20 18.16
C ASP A 93 -1.15 -3.00 16.63
N PRO A 94 -1.75 -3.90 15.82
CA PRO A 94 -1.90 -3.65 14.37
C PRO A 94 -2.72 -2.39 14.06
N ILE A 95 -3.85 -2.19 14.75
CA ILE A 95 -4.69 -0.98 14.58
C ILE A 95 -3.92 0.29 14.93
N TYR A 96 -3.14 0.26 16.00
CA TYR A 96 -2.31 1.38 16.42
C TYR A 96 -1.19 1.68 15.41
N LYS A 97 -0.51 0.64 14.91
CA LYS A 97 0.49 0.75 13.85
C LYS A 97 -0.11 1.34 12.58
N ALA A 98 -1.26 0.84 12.12
CA ALA A 98 -1.95 1.37 10.94
C ALA A 98 -2.30 2.86 11.11
N ALA A 99 -2.92 3.21 12.24
CA ALA A 99 -3.25 4.61 12.55
C ALA A 99 -2.00 5.53 12.60
N LYS A 100 -0.86 5.03 13.09
CA LYS A 100 0.40 5.76 13.04
C LYS A 100 0.91 5.95 11.63
N SER A 101 0.86 4.90 10.81
CA SER A 101 1.28 4.94 9.41
C SER A 101 0.47 5.94 8.60
N PHE A 102 -0.87 5.93 8.71
CA PHE A 102 -1.74 6.93 8.10
C PHE A 102 -1.46 8.35 8.60
N SER A 103 -1.20 8.52 9.91
CA SER A 103 -0.86 9.83 10.46
C SER A 103 0.46 10.39 9.92
N ILE A 104 1.46 9.54 9.66
CA ILE A 104 2.73 9.93 9.05
C ILE A 104 2.51 10.29 7.58
N ALA A 105 1.98 9.34 6.79
CA ALA A 105 1.74 9.54 5.37
C ALA A 105 0.86 10.77 5.09
N GLY A 106 -0.22 10.93 5.85
CA GLY A 106 -1.13 12.05 5.70
C GLY A 106 -0.50 13.42 5.96
N LYS A 107 0.51 13.53 6.83
CA LYS A 107 1.23 14.82 7.00
C LYS A 107 2.02 15.20 5.76
N ASP A 108 2.63 14.20 5.11
CA ASP A 108 3.47 14.41 3.95
C ASP A 108 2.64 14.59 2.68
N ILE A 109 1.54 13.86 2.51
CA ILE A 109 0.53 14.14 1.48
C ILE A 109 0.03 15.59 1.62
N ASN A 110 -0.29 16.04 2.83
CA ASN A 110 -0.70 17.43 3.08
C ASN A 110 0.39 18.49 2.76
N LYS A 111 1.68 18.12 2.76
CA LYS A 111 2.74 19.02 2.28
C LYS A 111 2.77 19.04 0.75
N THR A 112 2.63 17.88 0.11
CA THR A 112 2.54 17.77 -1.34
C THR A 112 1.33 18.52 -1.90
N GLU A 113 0.16 18.47 -1.25
CA GLU A 113 -1.02 19.23 -1.70
C GLU A 113 -0.77 20.74 -1.62
N LYS A 114 -0.11 21.24 -0.58
CA LYS A 114 0.28 22.66 -0.49
C LYS A 114 1.32 23.03 -1.55
N PHE A 115 2.21 22.11 -1.89
CA PHE A 115 3.16 22.30 -2.98
C PHE A 115 2.42 22.40 -4.32
N LYS A 116 1.47 21.50 -4.59
CA LYS A 116 0.60 21.51 -5.78
C LYS A 116 -0.21 22.80 -5.90
N GLU A 117 -0.80 23.29 -4.81
CA GLU A 117 -1.53 24.57 -4.81
C GLU A 117 -0.64 25.76 -5.20
N LYS A 118 0.65 25.70 -4.83
CA LYS A 118 1.61 26.78 -5.06
C LYS A 118 2.29 26.70 -6.43
N TYR A 119 2.51 25.48 -6.92
CA TYR A 119 3.21 25.17 -8.16
C TYR A 119 2.40 24.16 -9.00
N PRO A 120 1.19 24.54 -9.46
CA PRO A 120 0.30 23.63 -10.19
C PRO A 120 0.89 23.16 -11.53
N GLU A 121 1.90 23.86 -12.05
CA GLU A 121 2.63 23.48 -13.27
C GLU A 121 3.63 22.33 -13.08
N LEU A 122 3.91 21.92 -11.83
CA LEU A 122 4.86 20.85 -11.50
C LEU A 122 4.11 19.55 -11.17
N GLU A 123 3.28 19.12 -12.12
CA GLU A 123 2.38 17.98 -12.01
C GLU A 123 3.11 16.67 -11.69
N ASN A 124 4.10 16.32 -12.51
CA ASN A 124 4.84 15.08 -12.33
C ASN A 124 5.65 15.09 -11.03
N THR A 125 6.10 16.26 -10.58
CA THR A 125 6.81 16.40 -9.30
C THR A 125 5.92 16.05 -8.12
N TYR A 126 4.70 16.59 -8.04
CA TYR A 126 3.81 16.28 -6.91
C TYR A 126 3.22 14.86 -7.02
N LEU A 127 2.96 14.35 -8.23
CA LEU A 127 2.52 12.97 -8.43
C LEU A 127 3.58 11.97 -7.96
N LEU A 128 4.84 12.15 -8.35
CA LEU A 128 5.94 11.28 -7.88
C LEU A 128 6.17 11.38 -6.38
N SER A 129 6.07 12.59 -5.81
CA SER A 129 6.19 12.79 -4.37
C SER A 129 5.10 12.03 -3.60
N ASN A 130 3.84 12.17 -4.02
CA ASN A 130 2.71 11.45 -3.42
C ASN A 130 2.83 9.94 -3.64
N GLY A 131 3.16 9.51 -4.86
CA GLY A 131 3.37 8.10 -5.19
C GLY A 131 4.41 7.46 -4.26
N ASN A 132 5.52 8.15 -3.99
CA ASN A 132 6.52 7.64 -3.06
C ASN A 132 5.99 7.54 -1.62
N VAL A 133 5.16 8.48 -1.15
CA VAL A 133 4.53 8.38 0.17
C VAL A 133 3.56 7.20 0.24
N TYR A 134 2.73 7.01 -0.78
CA TYR A 134 1.78 5.88 -0.87
C TYR A 134 2.48 4.53 -0.92
N TYR A 135 3.53 4.39 -1.73
CA TYR A 135 4.32 3.15 -1.79
C TYR A 135 4.78 2.70 -0.39
N HIS A 136 5.36 3.62 0.39
CA HIS A 136 5.83 3.30 1.74
C HIS A 136 4.69 3.08 2.74
N LEU A 137 3.54 3.71 2.54
CA LEU A 137 2.34 3.46 3.33
C LEU A 137 1.80 2.05 3.07
N ILE A 138 1.61 1.67 1.81
CA ILE A 138 1.13 0.35 1.40
C ILE A 138 2.08 -0.75 1.89
N LEU A 139 3.40 -0.54 1.73
CA LEU A 139 4.39 -1.46 2.27
C LEU A 139 4.22 -1.67 3.79
N ALA A 140 4.00 -0.60 4.54
CA ALA A 140 3.76 -0.72 5.98
C ALA A 140 2.44 -1.43 6.28
N LEU A 141 1.36 -1.09 5.58
CA LEU A 141 0.04 -1.70 5.78
C LEU A 141 0.03 -3.19 5.45
N ASN A 142 0.68 -3.63 4.36
CA ASN A 142 0.80 -5.04 4.01
C ASN A 142 1.45 -5.84 5.14
N THR A 143 2.56 -5.34 5.70
CA THR A 143 3.20 -6.04 6.83
C THR A 143 2.35 -6.04 8.11
N ILE A 144 1.57 -4.97 8.36
CA ILE A 144 0.61 -4.91 9.46
C ILE A 144 -0.56 -5.89 9.20
N ASN A 145 -0.94 -6.10 7.94
CA ASN A 145 -1.98 -7.04 7.54
C ASN A 145 -1.62 -8.45 7.95
N ASN A 146 -0.39 -8.88 7.68
CA ASN A 146 0.10 -10.19 8.08
C ASN A 146 -0.04 -10.43 9.59
N GLU A 147 0.26 -9.42 10.42
CA GLU A 147 0.06 -9.51 11.88
C GLU A 147 -1.44 -9.54 12.25
N TYR A 148 -2.27 -8.81 11.52
CA TYR A 148 -3.69 -8.68 11.82
C TYR A 148 -4.48 -9.92 11.39
N GLU A 149 -4.25 -10.45 10.19
CA GLU A 149 -4.95 -11.60 9.61
C GLU A 149 -4.82 -12.85 10.49
N ASP A 150 -3.63 -13.10 11.03
CA ASP A 150 -3.31 -14.23 11.93
C ASP A 150 -4.14 -14.26 13.22
N VAL A 151 -4.78 -13.15 13.60
CA VAL A 151 -5.61 -13.09 14.80
C VAL A 151 -6.98 -13.75 14.55
N ASP A 152 -7.38 -14.60 15.49
CA ASP A 152 -8.67 -15.31 15.46
C ASP A 152 -9.86 -14.36 15.21
N ILE A 153 -10.68 -14.70 14.21
CA ILE A 153 -11.81 -13.87 13.77
C ILE A 153 -12.88 -13.71 14.84
N GLU A 154 -13.13 -14.73 15.67
CA GLU A 154 -14.10 -14.61 16.77
C GLU A 154 -13.60 -13.62 17.82
N TYR A 155 -12.29 -13.60 18.07
CA TYR A 155 -11.67 -12.67 18.99
C TYR A 155 -11.67 -11.23 18.46
N LYS A 156 -11.32 -11.01 17.18
CA LYS A 156 -11.47 -9.71 16.50
C LYS A 156 -12.91 -9.18 16.66
N ASN A 157 -13.88 -10.01 16.31
CA ASN A 157 -15.31 -9.69 16.38
C ASN A 157 -15.80 -9.41 17.81
N LYS A 158 -15.23 -10.09 18.81
CA LYS A 158 -15.56 -9.84 20.23
C LYS A 158 -15.07 -8.47 20.69
N VAL A 159 -13.91 -8.01 20.21
CA VAL A 159 -13.32 -6.71 20.61
C VAL A 159 -13.91 -5.55 19.82
N LEU A 160 -13.99 -5.67 18.51
CA LEU A 160 -14.37 -4.58 17.60
C LEU A 160 -15.86 -4.60 17.24
N GLY A 161 -16.46 -5.79 17.14
CA GLY A 161 -17.71 -6.02 16.43
C GLY A 161 -17.43 -6.41 14.97
N LYS A 162 -18.40 -7.07 14.32
CA LYS A 162 -18.22 -7.63 12.98
C LYS A 162 -17.96 -6.58 11.89
N GLU A 163 -18.76 -5.52 11.88
CA GLU A 163 -18.70 -4.43 10.89
C GLU A 163 -17.35 -3.72 10.98
N LEU A 164 -17.03 -3.12 12.12
CA LEU A 164 -15.74 -2.43 12.33
C LEU A 164 -14.52 -3.34 12.12
N ASN A 165 -14.63 -4.65 12.38
CA ASN A 165 -13.55 -5.57 12.05
C ASN A 165 -13.37 -5.73 10.53
N SER A 166 -14.47 -5.83 9.78
CA SER A 166 -14.44 -5.87 8.31
C SER A 166 -13.79 -4.60 7.78
N ASP A 167 -14.26 -3.42 8.21
CA ASP A 167 -13.76 -2.13 7.73
C ASP A 167 -12.24 -1.99 7.99
N ILE A 168 -11.76 -2.44 9.15
CA ILE A 168 -10.32 -2.45 9.46
C ILE A 168 -9.56 -3.45 8.61
N SER A 169 -10.14 -4.63 8.34
CA SER A 169 -9.51 -5.63 7.49
C SER A 169 -9.36 -5.06 6.07
N ASP A 170 -10.43 -4.51 5.51
CA ASP A 170 -10.46 -3.91 4.16
C ASP A 170 -9.51 -2.71 4.04
N MET A 171 -9.25 -1.99 5.14
CA MET A 171 -8.33 -0.84 5.16
C MET A 171 -6.85 -1.24 5.29
N ILE A 172 -6.55 -2.30 6.04
CA ILE A 172 -5.17 -2.78 6.21
C ILE A 172 -4.76 -3.67 5.04
N PHE A 173 -5.71 -4.46 4.54
CA PHE A 173 -5.56 -5.24 3.33
C PHE A 173 -5.52 -4.31 2.13
N SER A 174 -4.55 -4.53 1.26
CA SER A 174 -4.43 -3.85 -0.01
C SER A 174 -4.41 -4.95 -1.05
N ASP A 175 -5.46 -5.01 -1.88
CA ASP A 175 -5.51 -5.84 -3.08
C ASP A 175 -4.43 -5.43 -4.08
N ASP A 176 -3.87 -4.22 -3.94
CA ASP A 176 -2.81 -3.71 -4.81
C ASP A 176 -1.49 -4.44 -4.53
N GLU A 177 -0.98 -5.12 -5.55
CA GLU A 177 0.37 -5.65 -5.48
C GLU A 177 1.36 -4.48 -5.40
N ILE A 178 2.21 -4.50 -4.36
CA ILE A 178 3.28 -3.51 -4.17
C ILE A 178 4.17 -3.40 -5.42
N SER A 179 4.31 -4.49 -6.17
CA SER A 179 4.98 -4.58 -7.46
C SER A 179 4.34 -3.69 -8.52
N ASP A 180 3.01 -3.76 -8.70
CA ASP A 180 2.29 -2.98 -9.71
C ASP A 180 2.39 -1.48 -9.42
N PHE A 181 2.22 -1.11 -8.15
CA PHE A 181 2.39 0.27 -7.73
C PHE A 181 3.84 0.77 -7.94
N ALA A 182 4.84 -0.08 -7.66
CA ALA A 182 6.24 0.23 -7.92
C ALA A 182 6.51 0.40 -9.43
N GLU A 183 5.87 -0.41 -10.27
CA GLU A 183 5.96 -0.32 -11.72
C GLU A 183 5.43 1.03 -12.23
N GLN A 184 4.20 1.39 -11.85
CA GLN A 184 3.58 2.64 -12.28
C GLN A 184 4.37 3.87 -11.80
N THR A 185 4.83 3.84 -10.53
CA THR A 185 5.71 4.89 -10.00
C THR A 185 7.03 4.96 -10.77
N GLY A 186 7.54 3.81 -11.21
CA GLY A 186 8.76 3.70 -11.98
C GLY A 186 8.64 4.27 -13.39
N LYS A 187 7.53 3.99 -14.09
CA LYS A 187 7.17 4.58 -15.39
C LYS A 187 7.18 6.11 -15.31
N LEU A 188 6.43 6.67 -14.36
CA LEU A 188 6.37 8.11 -14.13
C LEU A 188 7.75 8.72 -13.80
N ALA A 189 8.61 8.00 -13.08
CA ALA A 189 9.93 8.50 -12.70
C ALA A 189 10.90 8.60 -13.89
N ILE A 190 10.72 7.77 -14.93
CA ILE A 190 11.53 7.82 -16.15
C ILE A 190 11.07 8.92 -17.09
N GLU A 191 9.75 9.12 -17.17
CA GLU A 191 9.14 10.18 -17.97
C GLU A 191 9.31 11.57 -17.34
N TYR A 192 9.84 11.64 -16.12
CA TYR A 192 10.07 12.88 -15.40
C TYR A 192 11.05 13.82 -16.12
N ASP A 193 10.53 14.91 -16.67
CA ASP A 193 11.28 15.93 -17.41
C ASP A 193 11.24 17.33 -16.75
N GLU A 194 10.45 17.48 -15.69
CA GLU A 194 10.29 18.72 -14.93
C GLU A 194 11.59 19.14 -14.23
N LYS A 195 11.76 20.46 -14.07
CA LYS A 195 12.98 21.07 -13.51
C LYS A 195 12.64 22.02 -12.35
N PRO A 196 12.10 21.52 -11.24
CA PRO A 196 11.90 22.33 -10.04
C PRO A 196 13.23 22.89 -9.54
N THR A 197 13.19 24.11 -9.03
CA THR A 197 14.33 24.74 -8.37
C THR A 197 14.64 24.07 -7.04
N GLU A 198 15.87 24.23 -6.53
CA GLU A 198 16.23 23.76 -5.18
C GLU A 198 15.34 24.35 -4.07
N GLU A 199 14.79 25.55 -4.28
CA GLU A 199 13.86 26.17 -3.31
C GLU A 199 12.50 25.48 -3.33
N GLN A 200 11.98 25.17 -4.53
CA GLN A 200 10.75 24.40 -4.70
C GLN A 200 10.89 22.99 -4.09
N LEU A 201 11.98 22.28 -4.37
CA LEU A 201 12.20 20.93 -3.82
C LEU A 201 12.25 20.88 -2.29
N LYS A 202 12.61 21.97 -1.61
CA LYS A 202 12.58 22.04 -0.13
C LYS A 202 11.17 22.14 0.45
N GLU A 203 10.17 22.42 -0.37
CA GLU A 203 8.77 22.49 0.02
C GLU A 203 8.05 21.14 -0.09
N LEU A 204 8.63 20.17 -0.80
CA LEU A 204 8.16 18.78 -0.82
C LEU A 204 8.38 18.08 0.53
N PRO A 205 7.67 16.96 0.79
CA PRO A 205 8.02 16.03 1.86
C PRO A 205 9.51 15.69 1.86
N ASP A 206 10.11 15.69 3.05
CA ASP A 206 11.46 15.13 3.19
C ASP A 206 11.37 13.60 3.23
N THR A 207 12.40 12.89 2.80
CA THR A 207 12.36 11.42 2.74
C THR A 207 12.43 10.72 4.11
N LYS A 208 12.34 11.45 5.24
CA LYS A 208 12.42 10.84 6.59
C LYS A 208 11.16 10.08 6.96
N TYR A 209 10.02 10.37 6.32
CA TYR A 209 8.80 9.60 6.52
C TYR A 209 9.01 8.12 6.21
N ARG A 210 9.92 7.78 5.27
CA ARG A 210 10.30 6.39 4.96
C ARG A 210 10.79 5.68 6.21
N ASP A 211 11.74 6.29 6.94
CA ASP A 211 12.27 5.76 8.20
C ASP A 211 11.23 5.77 9.34
N GLU A 212 10.23 6.65 9.30
CA GLU A 212 9.15 6.69 10.28
C GLU A 212 8.12 5.59 10.03
N LEU A 213 7.71 5.37 8.78
CA LEU A 213 6.81 4.29 8.37
C LEU A 213 7.45 2.91 8.58
N LYS A 214 8.74 2.80 8.25
CA LYS A 214 9.52 1.56 8.43
C LYS A 214 9.50 1.03 9.86
N LYS A 215 9.31 1.89 10.88
CA LYS A 215 9.24 1.47 12.29
C LYS A 215 7.96 0.72 12.66
N TYR A 216 6.90 0.90 11.85
CA TYR A 216 5.60 0.26 12.07
C TYR A 216 5.39 -0.93 11.16
N ALA A 217 6.24 -1.08 10.14
CA ALA A 217 6.29 -2.25 9.30
C ALA A 217 7.12 -3.37 9.94
N TYR A 218 6.76 -4.62 9.65
CA TYR A 218 7.57 -5.78 10.01
C TYR A 218 8.56 -6.09 8.88
N PHE A 219 9.83 -6.16 9.22
CA PHE A 219 10.90 -6.60 8.33
C PHE A 219 11.67 -7.70 9.07
N ASP A 220 11.98 -8.78 8.36
CA ASP A 220 12.78 -9.87 8.91
C ASP A 220 14.17 -9.43 9.40
N GLU A 221 14.86 -10.32 10.13
CA GLU A 221 16.20 -10.04 10.61
C GLU A 221 17.16 -9.71 9.44
N PRO A 222 18.03 -8.70 9.57
CA PRO A 222 18.94 -8.32 8.49
C PRO A 222 19.91 -9.43 8.09
N ASP A 223 19.75 -9.97 6.89
CA ASP A 223 20.50 -11.09 6.34
C ASP A 223 21.10 -10.82 4.95
N VAL A 224 20.65 -9.76 4.28
CA VAL A 224 21.15 -9.33 2.96
C VAL A 224 22.34 -8.38 3.11
N SER A 225 23.36 -8.61 2.28
CA SER A 225 24.57 -7.81 2.31
C SER A 225 24.33 -6.37 1.84
N LYS A 226 24.93 -5.40 2.54
CA LYS A 226 24.89 -3.99 2.10
C LYS A 226 25.40 -3.77 0.68
N LYS A 227 26.29 -4.63 0.17
CA LYS A 227 26.81 -4.52 -1.20
C LYS A 227 25.72 -4.79 -2.21
N GLU A 228 24.89 -5.79 -1.95
CA GLU A 228 23.77 -6.19 -2.79
C GLU A 228 22.70 -5.11 -2.78
N TYR A 229 22.22 -4.72 -1.60
CA TYR A 229 21.24 -3.64 -1.45
C TYR A 229 21.71 -2.32 -2.08
N ASN A 230 22.96 -1.91 -1.82
CA ASN A 230 23.48 -0.65 -2.36
C ASN A 230 23.59 -0.67 -3.88
N LYS A 231 23.69 -1.84 -4.52
CA LYS A 231 23.66 -1.93 -5.98
C LYS A 231 22.26 -1.58 -6.51
N LEU A 232 21.20 -2.08 -5.87
CA LEU A 232 19.82 -1.73 -6.22
C LEU A 232 19.57 -0.23 -6.05
N VAL A 233 20.00 0.33 -4.91
CA VAL A 233 19.93 1.78 -4.65
C VAL A 233 20.67 2.61 -5.71
N GLU A 234 21.88 2.19 -6.08
CA GLU A 234 22.65 2.87 -7.13
C GLU A 234 21.96 2.84 -8.48
N ASP A 235 21.34 1.71 -8.84
CA ASP A 235 20.66 1.56 -10.12
C ASP A 235 19.35 2.37 -10.15
N TYR A 236 18.58 2.39 -9.06
CA TYR A 236 17.40 3.23 -8.93
C TYR A 236 17.73 4.73 -8.98
N ASN A 237 18.73 5.19 -8.20
CA ASN A 237 19.09 6.61 -8.15
C ASN A 237 19.63 7.17 -9.48
N LYS A 238 20.20 6.32 -10.35
CA LYS A 238 20.64 6.74 -11.70
C LYS A 238 19.46 7.06 -12.62
N LEU A 239 18.29 6.53 -12.33
CA LEU A 239 17.12 6.54 -13.21
C LEU A 239 16.00 7.44 -12.69
N THR A 240 16.17 8.05 -11.52
CA THR A 240 15.12 8.80 -10.83
C THR A 240 15.58 10.21 -10.45
N PRO A 241 14.64 11.16 -10.28
CA PRO A 241 14.96 12.51 -9.83
C PRO A 241 15.50 12.54 -8.40
N GLU A 242 16.34 13.54 -8.09
CA GLU A 242 17.11 13.61 -6.84
C GLU A 242 16.25 13.58 -5.57
N PHE A 243 15.06 14.18 -5.62
CA PHE A 243 14.15 14.20 -4.46
C PHE A 243 13.58 12.82 -4.10
N LEU A 244 13.72 11.81 -4.97
CA LEU A 244 13.35 10.42 -4.69
C LEU A 244 14.50 9.55 -4.21
N HIS A 245 15.75 10.03 -4.30
CA HIS A 245 16.94 9.19 -4.09
C HIS A 245 16.97 8.49 -2.73
N TYR A 246 17.47 7.26 -2.73
CA TYR A 246 17.75 6.49 -1.53
C TYR A 246 19.20 6.65 -1.10
N LYS A 247 19.43 6.59 0.22
CA LYS A 247 20.77 6.56 0.79
C LYS A 247 21.29 5.13 0.79
N LYS A 248 22.59 4.97 0.55
CA LYS A 248 23.27 3.69 0.71
C LYS A 248 23.27 3.27 2.18
N SER A 249 23.00 1.99 2.43
CA SER A 249 23.13 1.38 3.74
C SER A 249 24.60 1.09 4.08
N ASN A 250 24.97 1.32 5.35
CA ASN A 250 26.24 0.93 5.92
C ASN A 250 26.18 -0.42 6.68
N GLU A 251 24.97 -0.96 6.85
CA GLU A 251 24.61 -2.14 7.65
C GLU A 251 23.93 -3.20 6.77
N LEU A 252 23.74 -4.42 7.30
CA LEU A 252 22.90 -5.41 6.64
C LEU A 252 21.46 -4.89 6.57
N VAL A 253 20.71 -5.36 5.57
CA VAL A 253 19.27 -5.08 5.42
C VAL A 253 18.52 -6.41 5.40
N SER A 254 17.22 -6.39 5.68
CA SER A 254 16.41 -7.60 5.59
C SER A 254 16.17 -8.01 4.12
N ALA A 255 15.87 -9.29 3.91
CA ALA A 255 15.38 -9.79 2.62
C ALA A 255 14.17 -8.99 2.12
N ASP A 256 13.20 -8.71 2.98
CA ASP A 256 12.00 -7.92 2.64
C ASP A 256 12.34 -6.51 2.16
N GLU A 257 13.23 -5.79 2.85
CA GLU A 257 13.65 -4.45 2.43
C GLU A 257 14.42 -4.50 1.10
N ASN A 258 15.20 -5.55 0.89
CA ASN A 258 15.89 -5.78 -0.37
C ASN A 258 14.92 -6.08 -1.52
N LEU A 259 13.85 -6.85 -1.26
CA LEU A 259 12.78 -7.12 -2.21
C LEU A 259 12.01 -5.84 -2.56
N SER A 260 11.58 -5.05 -1.58
CA SER A 260 10.93 -3.76 -1.83
C SER A 260 11.79 -2.82 -2.69
N MET A 261 13.10 -2.74 -2.39
CA MET A 261 14.02 -1.94 -3.21
C MET A 261 14.22 -2.54 -4.61
N SER A 262 14.15 -3.87 -4.74
CA SER A 262 14.16 -4.56 -6.03
C SER A 262 12.93 -4.21 -6.86
N ASP A 263 11.74 -4.17 -6.26
CA ASP A 263 10.49 -3.80 -6.95
C ASP A 263 10.54 -2.36 -7.46
N LEU A 264 10.96 -1.41 -6.61
CA LEU A 264 11.17 -0.02 -7.03
C LEU A 264 12.19 0.10 -8.16
N ARG A 265 13.29 -0.66 -8.08
CA ARG A 265 14.31 -0.71 -9.14
C ARG A 265 13.73 -1.31 -10.42
N ASN A 266 12.91 -2.35 -10.31
CA ASN A 266 12.34 -3.02 -11.47
C ASN A 266 11.28 -2.16 -12.14
N GLY A 267 10.48 -1.40 -11.39
CA GLY A 267 9.56 -0.43 -11.98
C GLY A 267 10.28 0.60 -12.87
N VAL A 268 11.47 1.07 -12.47
CA VAL A 268 12.26 2.01 -13.29
C VAL A 268 13.13 1.33 -14.37
N VAL A 269 13.25 0.00 -14.39
CA VAL A 269 14.02 -0.72 -15.41
C VAL A 269 13.12 -1.37 -16.45
N GLY A 270 12.02 -1.97 -16.03
CA GLY A 270 10.99 -2.54 -16.91
C GLY A 270 10.29 -1.46 -17.76
N ALA A 271 10.10 -0.26 -17.20
CA ALA A 271 9.58 0.86 -17.98
C ALA A 271 10.46 1.30 -19.17
N LYS A 272 11.72 0.86 -19.27
CA LYS A 272 12.56 1.07 -20.47
C LYS A 272 12.48 -0.05 -21.49
N THR A 273 11.92 -1.20 -21.14
CA THR A 273 11.80 -2.36 -22.04
C THR A 273 10.45 -2.43 -22.74
N ASP A 274 9.49 -1.61 -22.33
CA ASP A 274 8.13 -1.56 -22.90
C ASP A 274 7.96 -0.50 -24.01
N SER A 275 9.06 0.11 -24.49
CA SER A 275 9.00 0.88 -25.74
C SER A 275 8.77 -0.10 -26.91
N GLU A 276 7.51 -0.27 -27.27
CA GLU A 276 7.00 -0.89 -28.50
C GLU A 276 7.89 -2.00 -29.06
N VAL A 277 7.62 -3.25 -28.66
CA VAL A 277 7.77 -4.32 -29.65
C VAL A 277 6.65 -4.09 -30.65
N GLU A 278 6.93 -3.28 -31.68
CA GLU A 278 6.13 -3.23 -32.91
C GLU A 278 5.84 -4.67 -33.31
N ASP A 279 4.56 -5.01 -33.28
CA ASP A 279 4.00 -6.26 -33.79
C ASP A 279 4.59 -6.44 -35.19
N TYR A 280 5.46 -7.44 -35.37
CA TYR A 280 6.05 -7.74 -36.67
C TYR A 280 4.91 -8.16 -37.60
N SER A 281 4.41 -7.19 -38.36
CA SER A 281 3.64 -7.43 -39.57
C SER A 281 4.58 -8.04 -40.61
N ASP A 282 4.72 -9.35 -40.62
CA ASP A 282 4.91 -10.12 -41.84
C ASP A 282 4.66 -11.59 -41.52
N ASP A 283 3.55 -12.13 -42.01
CA ASP A 283 3.64 -13.45 -42.63
C ASP A 283 2.67 -13.46 -43.82
N THR A 284 3.30 -13.16 -44.95
CA THR A 284 2.83 -13.46 -46.29
C THR A 284 2.60 -14.97 -46.39
N GLU A 285 1.34 -15.36 -46.62
CA GLU A 285 1.03 -16.70 -47.10
C GLU A 285 1.74 -16.93 -48.44
N GLU A 286 2.66 -17.89 -48.52
CA GLU A 286 2.67 -18.86 -49.62
C GLU A 286 3.47 -20.14 -49.29
N THR A 287 2.86 -21.23 -49.70
CA THR A 287 3.07 -22.64 -49.38
C THR A 287 4.24 -23.33 -50.09
N GLU A 288 4.62 -24.48 -49.50
CA GLU A 288 5.04 -25.73 -50.15
C GLU A 288 6.52 -25.96 -50.59
N ASP A 289 7.23 -26.72 -49.73
CA ASP A 289 7.57 -28.15 -49.93
C ASP A 289 9.05 -28.59 -50.04
N THR A 290 9.32 -29.68 -49.31
CA THR A 290 10.34 -30.74 -49.46
C THR A 290 11.83 -30.57 -49.05
N SER A 291 12.14 -31.24 -47.92
CA SER A 291 13.03 -32.44 -47.80
C SER A 291 14.48 -32.36 -47.26
N GLN A 292 14.65 -33.16 -46.18
CA GLN A 292 15.78 -34.01 -45.76
C GLN A 292 17.01 -33.48 -44.96
N GLU A 293 17.05 -34.02 -43.73
CA GLU A 293 18.16 -34.68 -43.00
C GLU A 293 19.11 -33.90 -42.05
N ASN A 294 18.92 -34.22 -40.75
CA ASN A 294 19.88 -34.45 -39.67
C ASN A 294 20.90 -33.36 -39.28
N SER A 295 20.72 -32.77 -38.09
CA SER A 295 21.72 -32.83 -36.99
C SER A 295 21.22 -32.13 -35.72
N SER A 296 21.15 -32.90 -34.63
CA SER A 296 21.21 -32.53 -33.21
C SER A 296 21.23 -31.04 -32.80
N ASN A 297 20.14 -30.58 -32.17
CA ASN A 297 20.20 -29.98 -30.83
C ASN A 297 18.78 -29.91 -30.24
N LYS A 298 18.62 -30.48 -29.05
CA LYS A 298 17.34 -30.61 -28.34
C LYS A 298 17.16 -29.37 -27.47
N THR A 299 16.34 -28.43 -27.89
CA THR A 299 15.77 -27.37 -27.05
C THR A 299 14.55 -27.96 -26.33
N MET A 300 14.48 -27.79 -25.02
CA MET A 300 13.35 -28.17 -24.15
C MET A 300 12.41 -26.95 -24.15
N GLY A 301 11.28 -26.96 -24.89
CA GLY A 301 9.93 -27.34 -24.43
C GLY A 301 9.36 -26.22 -23.52
N GLU A 302 8.68 -25.20 -24.04
CA GLU A 302 7.21 -25.15 -24.20
C GLU A 302 6.48 -25.90 -23.07
N TYR A 303 5.93 -25.13 -22.12
CA TYR A 303 5.03 -25.65 -21.09
C TYR A 303 3.60 -25.61 -21.63
N ASP A 304 3.02 -26.80 -21.75
CA ASP A 304 1.58 -27.04 -21.92
C ASP A 304 0.89 -26.66 -20.59
N THR A 305 -0.08 -25.74 -20.59
CA THR A 305 -0.76 -25.25 -19.38
C THR A 305 -1.89 -26.14 -18.87
N ASP A 306 -2.16 -27.28 -19.51
CA ASP A 306 -3.23 -28.19 -19.08
C ASP A 306 -2.65 -29.27 -18.15
N SER A 307 -2.47 -28.92 -16.87
CA SER A 307 -2.12 -29.90 -15.84
C SER A 307 -3.37 -30.68 -15.40
N PRO A 308 -3.38 -32.03 -15.44
CA PRO A 308 -4.53 -32.81 -14.99
C PRO A 308 -4.76 -32.66 -13.48
N THR A 309 -6.02 -32.45 -13.09
CA THR A 309 -6.45 -32.36 -11.70
C THR A 309 -6.71 -33.76 -11.12
N TYR A 310 -6.17 -34.04 -9.94
CA TYR A 310 -6.32 -35.32 -9.25
C TYR A 310 -7.07 -35.16 -7.92
N GLU A 311 -7.94 -36.11 -7.59
CA GLU A 311 -8.60 -36.21 -6.28
C GLU A 311 -8.29 -37.55 -5.61
N GLU A 312 -8.17 -37.53 -4.28
CA GLU A 312 -7.94 -38.71 -3.44
C GLU A 312 -9.27 -39.34 -3.03
N ASP A 313 -9.44 -40.63 -3.30
CA ASP A 313 -10.64 -41.36 -2.92
C ASP A 313 -10.66 -41.73 -1.42
N GLU A 314 -11.82 -42.19 -0.92
CA GLU A 314 -12.04 -42.56 0.48
C GLU A 314 -11.14 -43.74 0.96
N ASN A 315 -10.38 -44.34 0.04
CA ASN A 315 -9.45 -45.43 0.29
C ASN A 315 -7.97 -44.99 0.17
N GLY A 316 -7.70 -43.71 -0.10
CA GLY A 316 -6.37 -43.12 -0.19
C GLY A 316 -5.68 -43.29 -1.55
N ASN A 317 -6.42 -43.54 -2.63
CA ASN A 317 -5.87 -43.61 -3.98
C ASN A 317 -6.21 -42.34 -4.77
N TRP A 318 -5.21 -41.81 -5.49
CA TRP A 318 -5.35 -40.65 -6.36
C TRP A 318 -5.85 -41.06 -7.75
N ASN A 319 -6.97 -40.47 -8.19
CA ASN A 319 -7.53 -40.70 -9.51
C ASN A 319 -7.65 -39.38 -10.28
N GLU A 320 -7.41 -39.42 -11.59
CA GLU A 320 -7.48 -38.27 -12.50
C GLU A 320 -8.94 -37.95 -12.82
N VAL A 321 -9.33 -36.68 -12.69
CA VAL A 321 -10.69 -36.21 -12.98
C VAL A 321 -10.73 -35.69 -14.42
N SER A 322 -11.53 -36.32 -15.28
CA SER A 322 -11.77 -35.82 -16.64
C SER A 322 -12.79 -34.67 -16.59
N GLU A 323 -12.42 -33.48 -17.07
CA GLU A 323 -13.33 -32.34 -17.19
C GLU A 323 -14.38 -32.61 -18.29
N ASP A 324 -15.65 -32.69 -17.88
CA ASP A 324 -16.79 -32.60 -18.78
C ASP A 324 -17.20 -31.12 -18.93
N GLU A 325 -17.22 -30.64 -20.17
CA GLU A 325 -17.71 -29.32 -20.57
C GLU A 325 -19.16 -29.08 -20.12
N ASN A 326 -19.36 -28.21 -19.13
CA ASN A 326 -20.46 -27.23 -19.02
C ASN A 326 -20.45 -26.60 -17.63
N THR A 327 -20.24 -25.28 -17.52
CA THR A 327 -21.34 -24.33 -17.24
C THR A 327 -20.84 -22.89 -17.05
N THR A 328 -21.54 -22.01 -17.79
CA THR A 328 -21.86 -20.59 -17.51
C THR A 328 -20.74 -19.56 -17.48
N ASP A 329 -20.65 -18.83 -18.60
CA ASP A 329 -20.26 -17.43 -18.68
C ASP A 329 -20.94 -16.62 -17.56
N GLU A 330 -20.16 -16.16 -16.59
CA GLU A 330 -20.47 -14.95 -15.84
C GLU A 330 -19.56 -13.84 -16.39
N ASP A 331 -20.20 -12.85 -17.01
CA ASP A 331 -19.58 -11.65 -17.55
C ASP A 331 -18.68 -10.99 -16.49
N TYR A 332 -17.37 -10.98 -16.74
CA TYR A 332 -16.45 -10.07 -16.08
C TYR A 332 -16.77 -8.66 -16.58
N GLU A 333 -17.54 -7.91 -15.81
CA GLU A 333 -17.60 -6.46 -15.97
C GLU A 333 -16.22 -5.90 -15.60
N ASP A 334 -15.52 -5.32 -16.59
CA ASP A 334 -14.35 -4.47 -16.39
C ASP A 334 -14.69 -3.37 -15.37
N TYR A 335 -14.08 -3.45 -14.19
CA TYR A 335 -14.21 -2.43 -13.15
C TYR A 335 -13.18 -1.32 -13.41
N ASP A 336 -13.54 -0.42 -14.31
CA ASP A 336 -12.89 0.88 -14.46
C ASP A 336 -13.04 1.69 -13.15
N PHE A 337 -11.91 2.23 -12.68
CA PHE A 337 -11.80 3.10 -11.52
C PHE A 337 -11.04 4.38 -11.91
N GLY A 338 -11.69 5.24 -12.71
CA GLY A 338 -11.71 6.69 -12.51
C GLY A 338 -10.37 7.39 -12.23
N LEU A 339 -9.35 7.11 -13.04
CA LEU A 339 -8.45 8.18 -13.47
C LEU A 339 -9.28 9.02 -14.44
N ASP A 340 -9.40 10.34 -14.20
CA ASP A 340 -10.20 11.25 -15.04
C ASP A 340 -10.02 10.89 -16.52
N GLU A 341 -11.09 10.79 -17.31
CA GLU A 341 -11.04 10.48 -18.77
C GLU A 341 -10.08 11.39 -19.56
N ASP A 342 -9.66 12.53 -18.98
CA ASP A 342 -8.62 13.43 -19.49
C ASP A 342 -7.18 12.88 -19.33
N TRP A 343 -6.92 11.98 -18.39
CA TRP A 343 -5.63 11.34 -18.14
C TRP A 343 -5.33 10.24 -19.16
N GLU A 344 -6.29 9.34 -19.43
CA GLU A 344 -6.14 8.30 -20.46
C GLU A 344 -6.04 8.92 -21.86
N LYS A 345 -6.85 9.95 -22.16
CA LYS A 345 -6.72 10.71 -23.42
C LYS A 345 -5.37 11.41 -23.57
N LYS A 346 -4.78 11.89 -22.48
CA LYS A 346 -3.45 12.51 -22.50
C LYS A 346 -2.35 11.47 -22.75
N GLN A 347 -2.49 10.25 -22.22
CA GLN A 347 -1.57 9.15 -22.51
C GLN A 347 -1.65 8.75 -23.99
N GLU A 348 -2.85 8.71 -24.57
CA GLU A 348 -3.06 8.46 -25.99
C GLU A 348 -2.50 9.59 -26.88
N GLU A 349 -2.56 10.86 -26.45
CA GLU A 349 -1.95 12.00 -27.16
C GLU A 349 -0.41 12.06 -27.03
N ILE A 350 0.16 11.56 -25.92
CA ILE A 350 1.61 11.48 -25.69
C ILE A 350 2.22 10.31 -26.47
N SER A 351 1.54 9.17 -26.56
CA SER A 351 1.97 8.02 -27.38
C SER A 351 1.95 8.31 -28.89
N ASN A 352 1.19 9.33 -29.34
CA ASN A 352 1.01 9.69 -30.74
C ASN A 352 1.90 10.88 -31.20
N ARG A 353 2.89 11.31 -30.41
CA ARG A 353 3.86 12.37 -30.74
C ARG A 353 5.29 11.86 -30.71
#